data_AF-A0A6M0BQU1-F1
#
_entry.id   AF-A0A6M0BQU1-F1
#
_cell.length_a   1.000
_cell.length_b   1.000
_cell.length_c   1.000
_cell.angle_alpha   90.00
_cell.angle_beta   90.00
_cell.angle_gamma   90.00
#
_symmetry.space_group_name_H-M   'P 1'
#
loop_
_entity.id
_entity.type
_entity.pdbx_description
1 polymer ?
#
loop_
_entity_poly.entity_id
_entity_poly.type
_entity_poly.pdbx_seq_one_letter_code
_entity_poly.pdbx_strand_id
1 'polypeptide(L)'
;MPHRGNFNRPKLFPTFKTGVTQCLCYLLALLVAVLLIVNGSHAHPSIDPHESHPEPKSWQLKGIVAALDDTDPLVWLKAFDKLSSYKLDQLKPPLDIPHETIEQIVGWLGYENDRKSVQSRVRASAVSALEEMGAAASKYAPQIAQLLTHSDSDVLTNAVDALGEMGSAAYKSKYRTKHVLIAESRTDEGIED
;
A
#
# COMPACT_ATOMS: atom_id res chain seq x y z
N MET A 1 -37.78 80.71 -35.68
CA MET A 1 -37.92 79.52 -36.56
C MET A 1 -36.63 78.69 -36.46
N PRO A 2 -36.69 77.35 -36.64
CA PRO A 2 -36.31 76.31 -35.68
C PRO A 2 -34.89 75.73 -35.93
N HIS A 3 -34.37 74.79 -35.13
CA HIS A 3 -34.44 73.36 -35.45
C HIS A 3 -34.17 72.46 -34.24
N ARG A 4 -35.01 71.41 -34.16
CA ARG A 4 -34.90 70.23 -33.29
C ARG A 4 -33.60 69.46 -33.55
N GLY A 5 -33.05 68.87 -32.50
CA GLY A 5 -32.02 67.83 -32.60
C GLY A 5 -32.04 66.93 -31.37
N ASN A 6 -32.98 65.97 -31.35
CA ASN A 6 -32.96 64.85 -30.42
C ASN A 6 -31.94 63.83 -30.94
N PHE A 7 -30.88 63.56 -30.19
CA PHE A 7 -30.00 62.42 -30.43
C PHE A 7 -29.91 61.58 -29.17
N ASN A 8 -30.63 60.45 -29.21
CA ASN A 8 -30.39 59.26 -28.41
C ASN A 8 -28.88 59.00 -28.29
N ARG A 9 -28.31 59.22 -27.10
CA ARG A 9 -27.05 58.57 -26.73
C ARG A 9 -27.38 57.24 -26.04
N PRO A 10 -26.78 56.11 -26.45
CA PRO A 10 -26.95 54.85 -25.74
C PRO A 10 -26.43 55.02 -24.31
N LYS A 11 -27.21 54.54 -23.34
CA LYS A 11 -26.78 54.44 -21.95
C LYS A 11 -25.58 53.47 -21.91
N LEU A 12 -24.40 54.03 -21.76
CA LEU A 12 -23.18 53.28 -21.48
C LEU A 12 -23.35 52.69 -20.08
N PHE A 13 -23.66 51.40 -20.00
CA PHE A 13 -23.73 50.69 -18.73
C PHE A 13 -22.36 50.78 -18.04
N PRO A 14 -22.31 51.17 -16.76
CA PRO A 14 -21.04 51.23 -16.03
C PRO A 14 -20.48 49.80 -15.87
N THR A 15 -19.26 49.59 -16.39
CA THR A 15 -18.45 48.38 -16.18
C THR A 15 -17.96 48.36 -14.73
N PHE A 16 -18.84 47.93 -13.83
CA PHE A 16 -18.54 47.85 -12.40
C PHE A 16 -17.75 46.56 -12.08
N LYS A 17 -16.49 46.74 -11.69
CA LYS A 17 -15.61 45.79 -10.97
C LYS A 17 -15.38 44.43 -11.64
N THR A 18 -14.60 44.42 -12.72
CA THR A 18 -14.01 43.18 -13.26
C THR A 18 -12.88 42.64 -12.39
N GLY A 19 -12.07 43.47 -11.72
CA GLY A 19 -10.92 42.97 -10.96
C GLY A 19 -11.27 42.04 -9.79
N VAL A 20 -12.24 42.44 -8.95
CA VAL A 20 -12.63 41.66 -7.75
C VAL A 20 -13.43 40.43 -8.13
N THR A 21 -14.33 40.54 -9.12
CA THR A 21 -15.11 39.40 -9.63
C THR A 21 -14.20 38.40 -10.34
N GLN A 22 -13.25 38.88 -11.14
CA GLN A 22 -12.28 38.03 -11.82
C GLN A 22 -11.33 37.35 -10.83
N CYS A 23 -10.86 38.06 -9.80
CA CYS A 23 -10.05 37.49 -8.75
C CYS A 23 -10.81 36.41 -7.96
N LEU A 24 -12.09 36.66 -7.63
CA LEU A 24 -12.96 35.69 -7.02
C LEU A 24 -13.19 34.46 -7.93
N CYS A 25 -13.39 34.67 -9.23
CA CYS A 25 -13.52 33.58 -10.20
C CYS A 25 -12.24 32.73 -10.30
N TYR A 26 -11.06 33.36 -10.28
CA TYR A 26 -9.79 32.62 -10.26
C TYR A 26 -9.61 31.81 -8.98
N LEU A 27 -9.93 32.38 -7.82
CA LEU A 27 -9.85 31.67 -6.54
C LEU A 27 -10.83 30.50 -6.48
N LEU A 28 -12.07 30.68 -6.96
CA LEU A 28 -13.06 29.60 -7.05
C LEU A 28 -12.62 28.51 -8.03
N ALA A 29 -12.06 28.87 -9.18
CA ALA A 29 -11.54 27.90 -10.15
C ALA A 29 -10.37 27.09 -9.59
N LEU A 30 -9.45 27.73 -8.86
CA LEU A 30 -8.31 27.08 -8.22
C LEU A 30 -8.77 26.13 -7.09
N LEU A 31 -9.76 26.56 -6.30
CA LEU A 31 -10.36 25.74 -5.25
C LEU A 31 -11.06 24.51 -5.84
N VAL A 32 -11.83 24.67 -6.92
CA VAL A 32 -12.45 23.54 -7.64
C VAL A 32 -11.38 22.63 -8.24
N ALA A 33 -10.30 23.15 -8.84
CA ALA A 33 -9.22 22.33 -9.35
C ALA A 33 -8.52 21.52 -8.25
N VAL A 34 -8.26 22.13 -7.08
CA VAL A 34 -7.71 21.42 -5.92
C VAL A 34 -8.69 20.37 -5.41
N LEU A 35 -9.98 20.67 -5.32
CA LEU A 35 -11.00 19.67 -4.95
C LEU A 35 -11.10 18.54 -5.97
N LEU A 36 -10.91 18.80 -7.26
CA LEU A 36 -10.87 17.77 -8.30
C LEU A 36 -9.57 16.95 -8.26
N ILE A 37 -8.45 17.53 -7.82
CA ILE A 37 -7.21 16.78 -7.61
C ILE A 37 -7.30 15.91 -6.35
N VAL A 38 -7.90 16.45 -5.27
CA VAL A 38 -8.06 15.74 -3.99
C VAL A 38 -9.18 14.70 -4.05
N ASN A 39 -10.28 14.97 -4.75
CA ASN A 39 -11.43 14.05 -4.86
C ASN A 39 -11.50 13.26 -6.18
N GLY A 40 -10.80 13.70 -7.24
CA GLY A 40 -10.85 13.06 -8.57
C GLY A 40 -9.95 11.84 -8.73
N SER A 41 -9.14 11.50 -7.72
CA SER A 41 -8.34 10.26 -7.72
C SER A 41 -9.15 8.98 -7.47
N HIS A 42 -10.48 9.03 -7.43
CA HIS A 42 -11.33 7.84 -7.23
C HIS A 42 -12.10 7.36 -8.46
N ALA A 43 -11.90 7.94 -9.65
CA ALA A 43 -12.40 7.36 -10.88
C ALA A 43 -11.38 6.40 -11.50
N HIS A 44 -11.04 5.33 -10.77
CA HIS A 44 -10.48 4.15 -11.42
C HIS A 44 -11.58 3.56 -12.32
N PRO A 45 -11.29 3.25 -13.61
CA PRO A 45 -12.20 2.44 -14.40
C PRO A 45 -12.43 1.14 -13.62
N SER A 46 -13.71 0.82 -13.43
CA SER A 46 -14.26 -0.33 -12.73
C SER A 46 -13.35 -1.56 -12.86
N ILE A 47 -12.54 -1.80 -11.83
CA ILE A 47 -11.96 -3.11 -11.59
C ILE A 47 -13.15 -3.99 -11.20
N ASP A 48 -13.35 -5.07 -11.93
CA ASP A 48 -14.45 -6.01 -11.71
C ASP A 48 -14.55 -6.36 -10.20
N PRO A 49 -15.71 -6.19 -9.53
CA PRO A 49 -15.84 -6.42 -8.09
C PRO A 49 -15.68 -7.88 -7.63
N HIS A 50 -15.27 -8.77 -8.54
CA HIS A 50 -15.18 -10.20 -8.33
C HIS A 50 -13.95 -10.82 -9.00
N GLU A 51 -12.76 -10.24 -8.83
CA GLU A 51 -11.58 -11.11 -8.82
C GLU A 51 -11.64 -12.00 -7.58
N SER A 52 -12.34 -13.13 -7.72
CA SER A 52 -12.14 -14.26 -6.85
C SER A 52 -10.75 -14.81 -7.16
N HIS A 53 -9.74 -14.36 -6.42
CA HIS A 53 -8.42 -14.98 -6.46
C HIS A 53 -8.60 -16.47 -6.08
N PRO A 54 -8.21 -17.41 -6.95
CA PRO A 54 -8.45 -18.82 -6.69
C PRO A 54 -7.60 -19.29 -5.52
N GLU A 55 -8.18 -20.07 -4.61
CA GLU A 55 -7.38 -20.79 -3.60
C GLU A 55 -6.38 -21.71 -4.33
N PRO A 56 -5.07 -21.59 -4.07
CA PRO A 56 -4.07 -22.37 -4.78
C PRO A 56 -4.18 -23.85 -4.41
N LYS A 57 -4.13 -24.72 -5.41
CA LYS A 57 -3.98 -26.16 -5.17
C LYS A 57 -2.59 -26.44 -4.57
N SER A 58 -2.49 -27.44 -3.70
CA SER A 58 -1.21 -27.83 -3.06
C SER A 58 -0.06 -28.05 -4.06
N TRP A 59 -0.32 -28.63 -5.23
CA TRP A 59 0.70 -28.82 -6.26
C TRP A 59 1.17 -27.50 -6.92
N GLN A 60 0.31 -26.47 -6.96
CA GLN A 60 0.67 -25.15 -7.48
C GLN A 60 1.64 -24.47 -6.53
N LEU A 61 1.36 -24.53 -5.22
CA LEU A 61 2.28 -24.04 -4.19
C LEU A 61 3.62 -24.76 -4.25
N LYS A 62 3.63 -26.10 -4.37
CA LYS A 62 4.88 -26.86 -4.54
C LYS A 62 5.67 -26.44 -5.77
N GLY A 63 5.00 -26.19 -6.90
CA GLY A 63 5.66 -25.71 -8.12
C GLY A 63 6.25 -24.31 -7.98
N ILE A 64 5.56 -23.41 -7.28
CA ILE A 64 6.05 -22.06 -6.98
C ILE A 64 7.25 -22.12 -6.05
N VAL A 65 7.18 -22.92 -4.98
CA VAL A 65 8.31 -23.14 -4.06
C VAL A 65 9.50 -23.73 -4.80
N ALA A 66 9.31 -24.71 -5.69
CA ALA A 66 10.40 -25.25 -6.50
C ALA A 66 11.05 -24.20 -7.43
N ALA A 67 10.28 -23.23 -7.92
CA ALA A 67 10.80 -22.13 -8.74
C ALA A 67 11.61 -21.09 -7.93
N LEU A 68 11.49 -21.09 -6.60
CA LEU A 68 12.32 -20.26 -5.70
C LEU A 68 13.75 -20.80 -5.57
N ASP A 69 13.97 -22.08 -5.86
CA ASP A 69 15.29 -22.74 -5.84
C ASP A 69 16.02 -22.67 -7.19
N ASP A 70 15.44 -21.99 -8.19
CA ASP A 70 16.07 -21.81 -9.50
C ASP A 70 17.28 -20.86 -9.42
N THR A 71 18.30 -21.13 -10.23
CA THR A 71 19.49 -20.29 -10.34
C THR A 71 19.25 -18.96 -11.07
N ASP A 72 18.22 -18.88 -11.95
CA ASP A 72 17.93 -17.68 -12.73
C ASP A 72 17.10 -16.69 -11.92
N PRO A 73 17.62 -15.46 -11.72
CA PRO A 73 16.92 -14.45 -10.99
C PRO A 73 15.69 -13.85 -11.71
N LEU A 74 15.24 -14.40 -12.81
CA LEU A 74 13.95 -14.07 -13.40
C LEU A 74 12.89 -15.12 -13.07
N VAL A 75 13.28 -16.32 -12.65
CA VAL A 75 12.37 -17.44 -12.37
C VAL A 75 11.71 -17.29 -11.02
N TRP A 76 12.48 -17.15 -9.94
CA TRP A 76 11.97 -16.77 -8.62
C TRP A 76 11.14 -15.46 -8.60
N LEU A 77 11.42 -14.44 -9.45
CA LEU A 77 10.58 -13.24 -9.57
C LEU A 77 9.19 -13.58 -10.10
N LYS A 78 9.11 -14.47 -11.11
CA LYS A 78 7.83 -14.98 -11.59
C LYS A 78 7.14 -15.84 -10.52
N ALA A 79 7.91 -16.55 -9.70
CA ALA A 79 7.36 -17.31 -8.58
C ALA A 79 6.73 -16.37 -7.55
N PHE A 80 7.40 -15.25 -7.21
CA PHE A 80 6.85 -14.20 -6.36
C PHE A 80 5.61 -13.54 -6.94
N ASP A 81 5.66 -13.09 -8.20
CA ASP A 81 4.50 -12.52 -8.89
C ASP A 81 3.33 -13.51 -8.92
N LYS A 82 3.63 -14.81 -9.05
CA LYS A 82 2.60 -15.84 -9.02
C LYS A 82 2.05 -16.05 -7.62
N LEU A 83 2.89 -15.99 -6.59
CA LEU A 83 2.49 -16.12 -5.20
C LEU A 83 1.60 -14.94 -4.77
N SER A 84 1.96 -13.71 -5.14
CA SER A 84 1.17 -12.50 -4.87
C SER A 84 -0.14 -12.44 -5.64
N SER A 85 -0.29 -13.21 -6.73
CA SER A 85 -1.58 -13.38 -7.41
C SER A 85 -2.61 -14.14 -6.57
N TYR A 86 -2.21 -14.75 -5.45
CA TYR A 86 -3.11 -15.32 -4.46
C TYR A 86 -3.35 -14.33 -3.32
N LYS A 87 -4.56 -14.36 -2.73
CA LYS A 87 -4.83 -13.63 -1.48
C LYS A 87 -4.17 -14.34 -0.31
N LEU A 88 -2.91 -14.04 -0.06
CA LEU A 88 -2.10 -14.71 0.97
C LEU A 88 -2.68 -14.52 2.37
N ASP A 89 -3.29 -13.37 2.64
CA ASP A 89 -4.05 -13.04 3.85
C ASP A 89 -5.29 -13.95 4.08
N GLN A 90 -5.87 -14.49 3.01
CA GLN A 90 -7.03 -15.39 3.05
C GLN A 90 -6.64 -16.86 3.00
N LEU A 91 -5.35 -17.19 2.81
CA LEU A 91 -4.88 -18.55 2.90
C LEU A 91 -4.98 -19.01 4.36
N LYS A 92 -5.70 -20.12 4.58
CA LYS A 92 -5.81 -20.71 5.91
C LYS A 92 -4.40 -21.04 6.42
N PRO A 93 -3.97 -20.51 7.57
CA PRO A 93 -2.75 -20.97 8.18
C PRO A 93 -2.88 -22.46 8.56
N PRO A 94 -1.78 -23.23 8.54
CA PRO A 94 -0.47 -22.83 8.05
C PRO A 94 -0.39 -22.98 6.53
N LEU A 95 -0.02 -21.89 5.84
CA LEU A 95 0.70 -22.07 4.59
C LEU A 95 2.04 -22.69 5.04
N ASP A 96 2.21 -23.99 4.83
CA ASP A 96 3.46 -24.71 5.16
C ASP A 96 4.58 -24.22 4.22
N ILE A 97 4.95 -22.94 4.33
CA ILE A 97 6.18 -22.40 3.78
C ILE A 97 7.30 -23.01 4.64
N PRO A 98 8.19 -23.83 4.05
CA PRO A 98 9.31 -24.38 4.79
C PRO A 98 10.10 -23.26 5.49
N HIS A 99 10.52 -23.46 6.73
CA HIS A 99 11.34 -22.47 7.46
C HIS A 99 12.59 -22.06 6.66
N GLU A 100 13.15 -23.00 5.89
CA GLU A 100 14.27 -22.77 4.97
C GLU A 100 13.96 -21.71 3.91
N THR A 101 12.74 -21.70 3.36
CA THR A 101 12.28 -20.70 2.41
C THR A 101 12.21 -19.30 3.03
N ILE A 102 11.91 -19.19 4.33
CA ILE A 102 11.88 -17.90 5.03
C ILE A 102 13.28 -17.29 5.10
N GLU A 103 14.26 -18.09 5.53
CA GLU A 103 15.66 -17.66 5.62
C GLU A 103 16.22 -17.33 4.22
N GLN A 104 15.79 -18.08 3.19
CA GLN A 104 16.13 -17.80 1.80
C GLN A 104 15.56 -16.44 1.34
N ILE A 105 14.27 -16.17 1.60
CA ILE A 105 13.63 -14.87 1.31
C ILE A 105 14.39 -13.73 2.01
N VAL A 106 14.79 -13.94 3.26
CA VAL A 106 15.58 -12.97 4.03
C VAL A 106 16.95 -12.72 3.38
N GLY A 107 17.62 -13.76 2.91
CA GLY A 107 18.87 -13.63 2.17
C GLY A 107 18.74 -12.71 0.95
N TRP A 108 17.56 -12.67 0.34
CA TRP A 108 17.29 -11.87 -0.85
C TRP A 108 17.09 -10.38 -0.59
N LEU A 109 16.90 -9.97 0.66
CA LEU A 109 16.99 -8.55 1.07
C LEU A 109 18.38 -7.97 0.75
N GLY A 110 19.41 -8.80 0.82
CA GLY A 110 20.79 -8.46 0.48
C GLY A 110 21.17 -8.71 -0.98
N TYR A 111 20.26 -9.20 -1.84
CA TYR A 111 20.61 -9.74 -3.15
C TYR A 111 21.41 -8.76 -4.01
N GLU A 112 22.46 -9.28 -4.68
CA GLU A 112 23.35 -8.54 -5.56
C GLU A 112 23.27 -9.02 -7.01
N ASN A 113 23.15 -8.07 -7.93
CA ASN A 113 23.13 -8.34 -9.36
C ASN A 113 23.72 -7.15 -10.14
N ASP A 114 24.37 -7.45 -11.27
CA ASP A 114 24.89 -6.44 -12.19
C ASP A 114 23.78 -5.54 -12.74
N ARG A 115 22.59 -6.10 -12.95
CA ARG A 115 21.42 -5.34 -13.36
C ARG A 115 20.72 -4.77 -12.13
N LYS A 116 20.94 -3.48 -11.88
CA LYS A 116 20.32 -2.74 -10.75
C LYS A 116 18.79 -2.85 -10.70
N SER A 117 18.13 -2.84 -11.86
CA SER A 117 16.67 -3.04 -11.93
C SER A 117 16.24 -4.44 -11.47
N VAL A 118 17.01 -5.49 -11.77
CA VAL A 118 16.72 -6.85 -11.29
C VAL A 118 16.99 -6.94 -9.79
N GLN A 119 18.09 -6.36 -9.32
CA GLN A 119 18.43 -6.28 -7.90
C GLN A 119 17.30 -5.61 -7.09
N SER A 120 16.83 -4.43 -7.50
CA SER A 120 15.75 -3.73 -6.81
C SER A 120 14.46 -4.56 -6.79
N ARG A 121 14.07 -5.15 -7.92
CA ARG A 121 12.85 -5.98 -8.00
C ARG A 121 12.90 -7.16 -7.04
N VAL A 122 14.04 -7.86 -6.98
CA VAL A 122 14.22 -9.00 -6.06
C VAL A 122 14.09 -8.55 -4.61
N ARG A 123 14.73 -7.44 -4.23
CA ARG A 123 14.65 -6.90 -2.86
C ARG A 123 13.22 -6.48 -2.52
N ALA A 124 12.53 -5.80 -3.43
CA ALA A 124 11.14 -5.38 -3.24
C ALA A 124 10.19 -6.59 -3.09
N SER A 125 10.35 -7.63 -3.93
CA SER A 125 9.58 -8.88 -3.83
C SER A 125 9.85 -9.62 -2.52
N ALA A 126 11.11 -9.65 -2.06
CA ALA A 126 11.47 -10.28 -0.79
C ALA A 126 10.82 -9.57 0.40
N VAL A 127 10.83 -8.22 0.42
CA VAL A 127 10.16 -7.43 1.46
C VAL A 127 8.65 -7.70 1.47
N SER A 128 8.01 -7.66 0.30
CA SER A 128 6.57 -7.93 0.18
C SER A 128 6.21 -9.34 0.64
N ALA A 129 7.03 -10.35 0.32
CA ALA A 129 6.80 -11.71 0.82
C ALA A 129 6.89 -11.79 2.35
N LEU A 130 7.83 -11.07 2.98
CA LEU A 130 7.95 -11.03 4.44
C LEU A 130 6.80 -10.26 5.10
N GLU A 131 6.29 -9.22 4.47
CA GLU A 131 5.09 -8.51 4.91
C GLU A 131 3.88 -9.44 4.98
N GLU A 132 3.64 -10.19 3.91
CA GLU A 132 2.51 -11.14 3.79
C GLU A 132 2.59 -12.29 4.80
N MET A 133 3.80 -12.64 5.25
CA MET A 133 3.99 -13.59 6.35
C MET A 133 3.64 -13.02 7.74
N GLY A 134 3.46 -11.70 7.84
CA GLY A 134 2.99 -11.00 9.03
C GLY A 134 3.83 -11.26 10.27
N ALA A 135 3.18 -11.69 11.36
CA ALA A 135 3.81 -11.87 12.66
C ALA A 135 4.99 -12.86 12.66
N ALA A 136 4.97 -13.87 11.77
CA ALA A 136 6.04 -14.86 11.67
C ALA A 136 7.36 -14.25 11.17
N ALA A 137 7.29 -13.20 10.37
CA ALA A 137 8.45 -12.49 9.81
C ALA A 137 8.89 -11.27 10.63
N SER A 138 8.15 -10.91 11.70
CA SER A 138 8.46 -9.71 12.50
C SER A 138 9.86 -9.70 13.11
N LYS A 139 10.49 -10.88 13.30
CA LYS A 139 11.90 -10.99 13.73
C LYS A 139 12.90 -10.36 12.75
N TYR A 140 12.53 -10.19 11.48
CA TYR A 140 13.37 -9.61 10.43
C TYR A 140 13.15 -8.10 10.21
N ALA A 141 12.29 -7.46 11.01
CA ALA A 141 12.08 -6.02 10.96
C ALA A 141 13.38 -5.18 10.96
N PRO A 142 14.44 -5.53 11.73
CA PRO A 142 15.71 -4.79 11.66
C PRO A 142 16.42 -4.87 10.30
N GLN A 143 16.27 -5.97 9.57
CA GLN A 143 16.87 -6.14 8.25
C GLN A 143 16.07 -5.36 7.19
N ILE A 144 14.74 -5.42 7.27
CA ILE A 144 13.84 -4.62 6.42
C ILE A 144 14.08 -3.11 6.65
N ALA A 145 14.34 -2.69 7.88
CA ALA A 145 14.64 -1.30 8.21
C ALA A 145 15.89 -0.75 7.51
N GLN A 146 16.86 -1.60 7.15
CA GLN A 146 18.05 -1.17 6.39
C GLN A 146 17.69 -0.75 4.96
N LEU A 147 16.54 -1.18 4.44
CA LEU A 147 16.06 -0.84 3.10
C LEU A 147 15.32 0.51 3.03
N LEU A 148 15.05 1.15 4.18
CA LEU A 148 14.43 2.48 4.23
C LEU A 148 15.30 3.59 3.63
N THR A 149 16.60 3.35 3.46
CA THR A 149 17.53 4.27 2.79
C THR A 149 17.86 3.85 1.36
N HIS A 150 17.15 2.86 0.81
CA HIS A 150 17.38 2.39 -0.55
C HIS A 150 16.97 3.46 -1.57
N SER A 151 17.76 3.61 -2.64
CA SER A 151 17.52 4.65 -3.66
C SER A 151 16.36 4.33 -4.61
N ASP A 152 16.01 3.05 -4.71
CA ASP A 152 14.88 2.58 -5.51
C ASP A 152 13.58 2.74 -4.72
N SER A 153 12.59 3.41 -5.34
CA SER A 153 11.33 3.76 -4.69
C SER A 153 10.49 2.55 -4.32
N ASP A 154 10.54 1.47 -5.11
CA ASP A 154 9.69 0.29 -4.88
C ASP A 154 10.20 -0.47 -3.65
N VAL A 155 11.54 -0.58 -3.53
CA VAL A 155 12.17 -1.19 -2.36
C VAL A 155 11.89 -0.39 -1.08
N LEU A 156 11.97 0.94 -1.16
CA LEU A 156 11.71 1.81 -0.02
C LEU A 156 10.24 1.74 0.41
N THR A 157 9.31 1.84 -0.54
CA THR A 157 7.87 1.86 -0.24
C THR A 157 7.44 0.54 0.41
N ASN A 158 7.84 -0.60 -0.17
CA ASN A 158 7.56 -1.90 0.42
C ASN A 158 8.15 -2.05 1.82
N ALA A 159 9.35 -1.50 2.07
CA ALA A 159 9.96 -1.56 3.40
C ALA A 159 9.19 -0.73 4.43
N VAL A 160 8.63 0.41 4.03
CA VAL A 160 7.77 1.24 4.89
C VAL A 160 6.48 0.48 5.22
N ASP A 161 5.82 -0.07 4.21
CA ASP A 161 4.54 -0.77 4.35
C ASP A 161 4.69 -2.01 5.24
N ALA A 162 5.69 -2.84 4.96
CA ALA A 162 6.01 -4.03 5.74
C ALA A 162 6.24 -3.72 7.23
N LEU A 163 7.02 -2.67 7.54
CA LEU A 163 7.27 -2.28 8.92
C LEU A 163 6.03 -1.71 9.62
N GLY A 164 5.18 -0.98 8.87
CA GLY A 164 3.90 -0.50 9.35
C GLY A 164 2.97 -1.64 9.78
N GLU A 165 2.81 -2.64 8.91
CA GLU A 165 1.97 -3.81 9.18
C GLU A 165 2.51 -4.69 10.31
N MET A 166 3.83 -4.94 10.34
CA MET A 166 4.46 -5.67 11.46
C MET A 166 4.26 -4.94 12.80
N GLY A 167 4.36 -3.61 12.81
CA GLY A 167 4.08 -2.79 14.00
C GLY A 167 2.62 -2.86 14.45
N SER A 168 1.68 -2.79 13.50
CA SER A 168 0.23 -2.92 13.73
C SER A 168 -0.14 -4.28 14.31
N ALA A 169 0.42 -5.37 13.76
CA ALA A 169 0.23 -6.73 14.24
C ALA A 169 0.79 -6.93 15.66
N ALA A 170 2.01 -6.44 15.92
CA ALA A 170 2.64 -6.50 17.23
C ALA A 170 1.84 -5.72 18.29
N TYR A 171 1.33 -4.55 17.93
CA TYR A 171 0.43 -3.77 18.78
C TYR A 171 -0.81 -4.60 19.12
N LYS A 172 -1.60 -5.03 18.13
CA LYS A 172 -2.83 -5.81 18.34
C LYS A 172 -2.62 -7.03 19.25
N SER A 173 -1.55 -7.79 19.04
CA SER A 173 -1.20 -8.95 19.87
C SER A 173 -0.93 -8.57 21.32
N LYS A 174 -0.09 -7.54 21.57
CA LYS A 174 0.26 -7.09 22.91
C LYS A 174 -0.94 -6.68 23.75
N TYR A 175 -1.88 -5.92 23.17
CA TYR A 175 -3.07 -5.48 23.91
C TYR A 175 -4.09 -6.61 24.07
N ARG A 176 -4.23 -7.52 23.11
CA ARG A 176 -5.07 -8.70 23.26
C ARG A 176 -4.66 -9.54 24.47
N THR A 177 -3.36 -9.83 24.62
CA THR A 177 -2.86 -10.60 25.76
C THR A 177 -3.04 -9.86 27.08
N LYS A 178 -2.83 -8.53 27.10
CA LYS A 178 -3.08 -7.71 28.28
C LYS A 178 -4.55 -7.77 28.73
N HIS A 179 -5.50 -7.74 27.80
CA HIS A 179 -6.93 -7.86 28.12
C HIS A 179 -7.31 -9.24 28.69
N VAL A 180 -6.68 -10.32 28.18
CA VAL A 180 -6.90 -11.69 28.68
C VAL A 180 -6.36 -11.85 30.11
N LEU A 181 -5.15 -11.37 30.39
CA LEU A 181 -4.55 -11.49 31.73
C LEU A 181 -5.30 -10.68 32.81
N ILE A 182 -5.92 -9.56 32.44
CA ILE A 182 -6.78 -8.77 33.35
C ILE A 182 -8.12 -9.47 33.63
N ALA A 183 -8.57 -10.36 32.74
CA ALA A 183 -9.77 -11.17 32.96
C ALA A 183 -9.50 -12.36 33.90
N GLU A 184 -8.37 -13.05 33.74
CA GLU A 184 -7.97 -14.20 34.57
C GLU A 184 -7.65 -13.81 36.04
N SER A 185 -7.09 -12.62 36.25
CA SER A 185 -6.77 -12.12 37.61
C SER A 185 -7.99 -11.71 38.42
N ARG A 186 -9.17 -11.59 37.80
CA ARG A 186 -10.43 -11.27 38.50
C ARG A 186 -11.24 -12.49 38.92
N THR A 187 -10.83 -13.69 38.52
CA THR A 187 -11.56 -14.93 38.82
C THR A 187 -11.05 -15.69 40.05
N ASP A 188 -9.90 -15.31 40.62
CA ASP A 188 -9.29 -15.98 41.79
C ASP A 188 -9.61 -15.32 43.15
N GLU A 189 -10.23 -14.14 43.20
CA GLU A 189 -10.59 -13.46 44.47
C GLU A 189 -11.98 -13.86 45.02
N GLY A 190 -12.58 -14.95 44.52
CA GLY A 190 -14.00 -15.26 44.72
C GLY A 190 -14.34 -16.60 45.38
N ILE A 191 -13.41 -17.31 46.00
CA ILE A 191 -13.70 -18.56 46.74
C ILE A 191 -12.86 -18.63 48.03
N GLU A 192 -13.28 -17.91 49.06
CA GLU A 192 -13.02 -18.30 50.46
C GLU A 192 -14.37 -18.26 51.19
N ASP A 193 -14.94 -19.45 51.43
CA ASP A 193 -16.02 -19.71 52.39
C ASP A 193 -15.43 -20.29 53.68
#